data_AF-A0A9Q1A4A1-F1
#
_entry.id   AF-A0A9Q1A4A1-F1
#
_cell.length_a   1.000
_cell.length_b   1.000
_cell.length_c   1.000
_cell.angle_alpha   90.00
_cell.angle_beta   90.00
_cell.angle_gamma   90.00
#
_symmetry.space_group_name_H-M   'P 1'
#
loop_
_entity.id
_entity.type
_entity.pdbx_description
1 polymer ?
#
loop_
_entity_poly.entity_id
_entity_poly.type
_entity_poly.pdbx_seq_one_letter_code
_entity_poly.pdbx_strand_id
1 'polypeptide(L)'
;MAKQNFSHHPTICYRPIQPCDLEILERIHADIFPIRYESEFFQSVVHERDIVSWAAVDRSQPNGHSDELIGFVTARIVLAKETEIGDLLRYDPSKPDQTLVYILTLGVVESYRNLGIARSLIRQVIKYASSVPACRAVYLHVISYNVPAIHLYKKMSFKCIRRLQDFYLINGQHYDSFLFVYYVNGGRSPCSPLELLIAVVSYMTSGLKSVAARIRKNEEKTAKWPKCKETQSLMSIQTKRNLTTECTGYECVVPTACPCKQSSHKLEAGCVEANGIERQQTLRMTSSLPTGPLLSLYFLLLFPACLAADKVAASITYHGGPLLTGNLNLTLIWYGQFGRVHKNVIRAFVESLHYNAGANFQPQVSSWWNVIESYQEVAGKGGSPININVVKQVADLKYSAGKVVTGEFIQNVLQKVNTGGDSSTIPVILTARDVKMQGLCFTKCSQHGMLGGAQPYIVVGNPESECPGSCAWPFQKPDKGPLSITLNPPNGNLGADAMVIAFARALAEAVTNPYKTGFYQDKSDKANKTVEAASACWGIFGSGAFDGYTGKVRVDPDTGGGFNGHGSRGRKFLIPAVWNPKTNSCWTLL
;
A
#
# COMPACT_ATOMS: atom_id res chain seq x y z
N MET A 1 17.13 -36.41 -4.58
CA MET A 1 16.25 -36.52 -3.38
C MET A 1 15.36 -37.73 -3.55
N ALA A 2 15.30 -38.61 -2.55
CA ALA A 2 14.47 -39.80 -2.61
C ALA A 2 12.97 -39.46 -2.53
N LYS A 3 12.12 -40.18 -3.26
CA LYS A 3 10.68 -40.21 -2.98
C LYS A 3 10.49 -40.94 -1.65
N GLN A 4 9.97 -40.27 -0.63
CA GLN A 4 9.40 -40.99 0.51
C GLN A 4 8.16 -41.73 0.03
N ASN A 5 8.19 -43.06 0.10
CA ASN A 5 7.00 -43.89 -0.12
C ASN A 5 6.10 -43.74 1.11
N PHE A 6 5.07 -42.91 1.00
CA PHE A 6 3.96 -42.93 1.94
C PHE A 6 3.21 -44.26 1.77
N SER A 7 3.35 -45.17 2.74
CA SER A 7 2.54 -46.38 2.90
C SER A 7 1.09 -46.09 3.33
N HIS A 8 0.73 -44.82 3.39
CA HIS A 8 -0.51 -44.26 3.89
C HIS A 8 -1.01 -43.23 2.87
N HIS A 9 -2.32 -43.18 2.62
CA HIS A 9 -2.90 -42.19 1.72
C HIS A 9 -3.62 -41.13 2.56
N PRO A 10 -3.04 -39.93 2.73
CA PRO A 10 -3.51 -38.96 3.70
C PRO A 10 -4.82 -38.31 3.25
N THR A 11 -5.82 -38.31 4.15
CA THR A 11 -7.18 -37.83 3.87
C THR A 11 -7.30 -36.39 4.32
N ILE A 12 -6.85 -35.47 3.47
CA ILE A 12 -6.74 -34.06 3.81
C ILE A 12 -8.10 -33.36 3.81
N CYS A 13 -8.48 -32.84 4.98
CA CYS A 13 -9.64 -32.00 5.19
C CYS A 13 -9.22 -30.54 5.50
N TYR A 14 -10.14 -29.60 5.26
CA TYR A 14 -9.91 -28.17 5.50
C TYR A 14 -11.01 -27.62 6.39
N ARG A 15 -10.64 -26.90 7.45
CA ARG A 15 -11.56 -26.25 8.42
C ARG A 15 -11.02 -24.86 8.81
N PRO A 16 -11.80 -23.98 9.45
CA PRO A 16 -11.23 -22.80 10.13
C PRO A 16 -10.19 -23.21 11.19
N ILE A 17 -9.28 -22.29 11.52
CA ILE A 17 -8.38 -22.46 12.68
C ILE A 17 -9.19 -22.17 13.95
N GLN A 18 -8.94 -22.92 15.02
CA GLN A 18 -9.68 -22.88 16.28
C GLN A 18 -8.74 -22.56 17.47
N PRO A 19 -9.26 -22.15 18.64
CA PRO A 19 -8.46 -21.91 19.84
C PRO A 19 -7.55 -23.07 20.27
N CYS A 20 -7.96 -24.32 20.03
CA CYS A 20 -7.15 -25.51 20.29
C CYS A 20 -5.93 -25.65 19.36
N ASP A 21 -5.91 -24.96 18.22
CA ASP A 21 -4.76 -24.98 17.29
C ASP A 21 -3.62 -24.05 17.73
N LEU A 22 -3.76 -23.27 18.82
CA LEU A 22 -2.82 -22.20 19.17
C LEU A 22 -1.36 -22.69 19.28
N GLU A 23 -1.10 -23.69 20.13
CA GLU A 23 0.25 -24.19 20.39
C GLU A 23 0.88 -24.83 19.14
N ILE A 24 0.09 -25.58 18.37
CA ILE A 24 0.54 -26.22 17.12
C ILE A 24 0.79 -25.18 16.02
N LEU A 25 -0.02 -24.12 15.95
CA LEU A 25 0.15 -23.02 15.01
C LEU A 25 1.44 -22.24 15.31
N GLU A 26 1.69 -21.90 16.58
CA GLU A 26 2.92 -21.25 17.04
C GLU A 26 4.14 -22.13 16.73
N ARG A 27 4.11 -23.42 17.09
CA ARG A 27 5.18 -24.40 16.82
C ARG A 27 5.53 -24.47 15.34
N ILE A 28 4.54 -24.72 14.47
CA ILE A 28 4.81 -24.85 13.04
C ILE A 28 5.30 -23.53 12.44
N HIS A 29 4.79 -22.37 12.88
CA HIS A 29 5.35 -21.09 12.44
C HIS A 29 6.81 -20.94 12.85
N ALA A 30 7.16 -21.32 14.08
CA ALA A 30 8.51 -21.24 14.58
C ALA A 30 9.51 -22.15 13.85
N ASP A 31 9.03 -23.28 13.32
CA ASP A 31 9.80 -24.26 12.55
C ASP A 31 9.99 -23.88 11.08
N ILE A 32 8.93 -23.38 10.40
CA ILE A 32 8.94 -23.21 8.93
C ILE A 32 9.16 -21.77 8.46
N PHE A 33 8.99 -20.76 9.31
CA PHE A 33 9.22 -19.36 8.96
C PHE A 33 10.50 -18.81 9.60
N PRO A 34 11.35 -18.12 8.81
CA PRO A 34 12.53 -17.43 9.34
C PRO A 34 12.19 -16.11 10.06
N ILE A 35 10.91 -15.73 10.10
CA ILE A 35 10.39 -14.50 10.70
C ILE A 35 9.60 -14.88 11.94
N ARG A 36 9.86 -14.20 13.07
CA ARG A 36 9.10 -14.37 14.30
C ARG A 36 7.85 -13.49 14.29
N TYR A 37 6.79 -13.99 14.91
CA TYR A 37 5.51 -13.31 15.10
C TYR A 37 5.24 -13.29 16.61
N GLU A 38 4.64 -12.21 17.11
CA GLU A 38 4.29 -12.07 18.53
C GLU A 38 3.06 -12.92 18.90
N SER A 39 2.90 -13.30 20.17
CA SER A 39 1.77 -14.10 20.63
C SER A 39 0.40 -13.47 20.32
N GLU A 40 0.28 -12.14 20.30
CA GLU A 40 -0.96 -11.43 19.93
C GLU A 40 -1.40 -11.71 18.48
N PHE A 41 -0.48 -12.00 17.56
CA PHE A 41 -0.82 -12.42 16.20
C PHE A 41 -1.56 -13.76 16.23
N PHE A 42 -1.01 -14.76 16.91
CA PHE A 42 -1.61 -16.10 17.00
C PHE A 42 -2.94 -16.07 17.76
N GLN A 43 -3.00 -15.30 18.86
CA GLN A 43 -4.25 -15.04 19.58
C GLN A 43 -5.33 -14.40 18.69
N SER A 44 -4.94 -13.52 17.75
CA SER A 44 -5.87 -12.92 16.78
C SER A 44 -6.32 -13.93 15.72
N VAL A 45 -5.44 -14.82 15.27
CA VAL A 45 -5.75 -15.88 14.28
C VAL A 45 -6.78 -16.86 14.83
N VAL A 46 -6.59 -17.37 16.06
CA VAL A 46 -7.43 -18.46 16.62
C VAL A 46 -8.76 -17.97 17.19
N HIS A 47 -8.92 -16.66 17.39
CA HIS A 47 -10.16 -16.01 17.83
C HIS A 47 -10.84 -15.19 16.70
N GLU A 48 -10.42 -15.38 15.44
CA GLU A 48 -10.96 -14.70 14.25
C GLU A 48 -11.01 -13.15 14.35
N ARG A 49 -10.08 -12.53 15.08
CA ARG A 49 -10.02 -11.06 15.28
C ARG A 49 -9.33 -10.39 14.10
N ASP A 50 -10.14 -9.86 13.18
CA ASP A 50 -9.70 -9.23 11.92
C ASP A 50 -8.79 -10.13 11.05
N ILE A 51 -8.83 -11.45 11.26
CA ILE A 51 -8.06 -12.45 10.50
C ILE A 51 -8.99 -13.60 10.17
N VAL A 52 -9.10 -13.91 8.88
CA VAL A 52 -9.71 -15.16 8.39
C VAL A 52 -8.62 -16.19 8.15
N SER A 53 -8.91 -17.44 8.49
CA SER A 53 -7.90 -18.49 8.50
C SER A 53 -8.48 -19.85 8.11
N TRP A 54 -7.64 -20.71 7.52
CA TRP A 54 -7.98 -22.09 7.23
C TRP A 54 -6.83 -23.01 7.60
N ALA A 55 -7.16 -24.05 8.35
CA ALA A 55 -6.37 -25.22 8.63
C ALA A 55 -6.50 -26.27 7.53
N ALA A 56 -5.47 -27.08 7.36
CA ALA A 56 -5.49 -28.40 6.75
C ALA A 56 -5.12 -29.43 7.81
N VAL A 57 -5.90 -30.52 7.89
CA VAL A 57 -5.71 -31.63 8.83
C VAL A 57 -5.76 -32.95 8.07
N ASP A 58 -5.04 -33.97 8.53
CA ASP A 58 -5.07 -35.31 7.95
C ASP A 58 -5.90 -36.27 8.82
N ARG A 59 -7.14 -36.52 8.36
CA ARG A 59 -8.10 -37.34 9.11
C ARG A 59 -7.79 -38.83 9.13
N SER A 60 -6.82 -39.30 8.33
CA SER A 60 -6.40 -40.70 8.38
C SER A 60 -5.20 -40.96 9.30
N GLN A 61 -4.69 -39.96 10.04
CA GLN A 61 -3.66 -40.22 11.05
C GLN A 61 -4.18 -41.14 12.17
N PRO A 62 -3.43 -42.21 12.53
CA PRO A 62 -3.74 -43.02 13.70
C PRO A 62 -3.47 -42.24 15.01
N ASN A 63 -3.91 -42.80 16.14
CA ASN A 63 -3.61 -42.33 17.50
C ASN A 63 -4.24 -40.99 17.92
N GLY A 64 -5.33 -40.54 17.28
CA GLY A 64 -6.08 -39.36 17.73
C GLY A 64 -5.55 -38.00 17.25
N HIS A 65 -4.43 -37.98 16.52
CA HIS A 65 -3.87 -36.79 15.87
C HIS A 65 -4.61 -36.40 14.57
N SER A 66 -5.79 -36.99 14.32
CA SER A 66 -6.59 -36.81 13.09
C SER A 66 -7.12 -35.40 12.84
N ASP A 67 -6.97 -34.50 13.82
CA ASP A 67 -7.31 -33.07 13.73
C ASP A 67 -6.10 -32.15 14.02
N GLU A 68 -4.88 -32.70 14.10
CA GLU A 68 -3.66 -31.89 14.24
C GLU A 68 -3.36 -31.13 12.93
N LEU A 69 -2.96 -29.87 13.08
CA LEU A 69 -2.68 -28.95 11.99
C LEU A 69 -1.45 -29.40 11.19
N ILE A 70 -1.61 -29.73 9.91
CA ILE A 70 -0.50 -30.05 8.99
C ILE A 70 -0.21 -28.93 7.97
N GLY A 71 -1.05 -27.90 7.93
CA GLY A 71 -0.86 -26.73 7.09
C GLY A 71 -1.92 -25.68 7.35
N PHE A 72 -1.64 -24.44 7.00
CA PHE A 72 -2.51 -23.31 7.29
C PHE A 72 -2.35 -22.19 6.28
N VAL A 73 -3.37 -21.33 6.20
CA VAL A 73 -3.25 -20.00 5.61
C VAL A 73 -4.00 -18.99 6.48
N THR A 74 -3.39 -17.84 6.71
CA THR A 74 -3.98 -16.71 7.45
C THR A 74 -4.05 -15.49 6.54
N ALA A 75 -5.17 -14.76 6.57
CA ALA A 75 -5.37 -13.58 5.73
C ALA A 75 -6.25 -12.54 6.42
N ARG A 76 -6.11 -11.27 6.03
CA ARG A 76 -6.90 -10.15 6.56
C ARG A 76 -7.56 -9.38 5.43
N ILE A 77 -8.81 -8.93 5.66
CA ILE A 77 -9.44 -7.92 4.80
C ILE A 77 -8.86 -6.55 5.15
N VAL A 78 -8.43 -5.81 4.14
CA VAL A 78 -7.91 -4.45 4.24
C VAL A 78 -8.61 -3.53 3.24
N LEU A 79 -8.80 -2.26 3.58
CA LEU A 79 -9.37 -1.28 2.66
C LEU A 79 -8.34 -0.94 1.57
N ALA A 80 -8.72 -1.01 0.30
CA ALA A 80 -7.80 -0.86 -0.83
C ALA A 80 -7.03 0.48 -0.78
N LYS A 81 -7.72 1.54 -0.35
CA LYS A 81 -7.19 2.91 -0.16
C LYS A 81 -6.09 3.04 0.90
N GLU A 82 -5.97 2.06 1.80
CA GLU A 82 -5.01 2.03 2.92
C GLU A 82 -3.81 1.11 2.64
N THR A 83 -3.81 0.39 1.50
CA THR A 83 -2.73 -0.53 1.13
C THR A 83 -1.65 0.11 0.25
N GLU A 84 -0.44 -0.41 0.34
CA GLU A 84 0.69 -0.08 -0.56
C GLU A 84 0.44 -0.45 -2.04
N ILE A 85 -0.65 -1.16 -2.32
CA ILE A 85 -1.07 -1.59 -3.65
C ILE A 85 -2.34 -0.89 -4.14
N GLY A 86 -2.85 0.12 -3.44
CA GLY A 86 -4.02 0.90 -3.87
C GLY A 86 -3.84 1.49 -5.28
N ASP A 87 -2.64 1.99 -5.60
CA ASP A 87 -2.26 2.48 -6.92
C ASP A 87 -2.21 1.40 -8.02
N LEU A 88 -2.16 0.12 -7.64
CA LEU A 88 -2.07 -1.05 -8.52
C LEU A 88 -3.44 -1.67 -8.81
N LEU A 89 -4.51 -0.97 -8.45
CA LEU A 89 -5.89 -1.32 -8.76
C LEU A 89 -6.51 -0.19 -9.56
N ARG A 90 -7.26 -0.53 -10.60
CA ARG A 90 -8.20 0.41 -11.21
C ARG A 90 -9.33 0.69 -10.21
N TYR A 91 -9.11 1.66 -9.34
CA TYR A 91 -10.11 2.19 -8.41
C TYR A 91 -11.34 2.65 -9.19
N ASP A 92 -12.53 2.34 -8.67
CA ASP A 92 -13.81 2.81 -9.19
C ASP A 92 -14.28 3.94 -8.27
N PRO A 93 -14.24 5.22 -8.69
CA PRO A 93 -14.60 6.34 -7.83
C PRO A 93 -16.02 6.27 -7.27
N SER A 94 -16.91 5.49 -7.89
CA SER A 94 -18.27 5.27 -7.41
C SER A 94 -18.38 4.30 -6.22
N LYS A 95 -17.27 3.66 -5.80
CA LYS A 95 -17.24 2.60 -4.76
C LYS A 95 -16.05 2.79 -3.82
N PRO A 96 -16.15 3.67 -2.80
CA PRO A 96 -15.04 3.98 -1.89
C PRO A 96 -14.63 2.82 -0.97
N ASP A 97 -15.54 1.87 -0.73
CA ASP A 97 -15.35 0.77 0.24
C ASP A 97 -14.71 -0.48 -0.39
N GLN A 98 -13.97 -0.31 -1.50
CA GLN A 98 -13.24 -1.43 -2.11
C GLN A 98 -12.22 -2.01 -1.14
N THR A 99 -12.22 -3.33 -1.02
CA THR A 99 -11.36 -4.10 -0.11
C THR A 99 -10.40 -5.02 -0.88
N LEU A 100 -9.42 -5.53 -0.17
CA LEU A 100 -8.45 -6.52 -0.63
C LEU A 100 -8.25 -7.57 0.46
N VAL A 101 -7.82 -8.75 0.08
CA VAL A 101 -7.42 -9.81 1.01
C VAL A 101 -5.91 -9.93 1.01
N TYR A 102 -5.26 -9.60 2.12
CA TYR A 102 -3.81 -9.78 2.30
C TYR A 102 -3.55 -11.14 2.93
N ILE A 103 -2.79 -12.02 2.26
CA ILE A 103 -2.31 -13.27 2.88
C ILE A 103 -1.10 -12.92 3.76
N LEU A 104 -1.25 -13.18 5.06
CA LEU A 104 -0.26 -12.92 6.10
C LEU A 104 0.75 -14.07 6.16
N THR A 105 0.27 -15.31 6.31
CA THR A 105 1.11 -16.52 6.36
C THR A 105 0.48 -17.67 5.58
N LEU A 106 1.31 -18.55 5.01
CA LEU A 106 0.92 -19.78 4.32
C LEU A 106 1.94 -20.88 4.60
N GLY A 107 1.55 -21.92 5.33
CA GLY A 107 2.42 -22.99 5.79
C GLY A 107 1.92 -24.39 5.43
N VAL A 108 2.85 -25.32 5.20
CA VAL A 108 2.60 -26.77 5.18
C VAL A 108 3.82 -27.45 5.80
N VAL A 109 3.59 -28.35 6.76
CA VAL A 109 4.65 -29.13 7.43
C VAL A 109 5.41 -29.97 6.39
N GLU A 110 6.70 -30.21 6.62
CA GLU A 110 7.59 -30.67 5.56
C GLU A 110 7.19 -32.01 4.92
N SER A 111 6.78 -32.99 5.72
CA SER A 111 6.31 -34.30 5.26
C SER A 111 5.09 -34.21 4.33
N TYR A 112 4.20 -33.23 4.51
CA TYR A 112 2.99 -33.06 3.71
C TYR A 112 3.15 -32.09 2.51
N ARG A 113 4.38 -31.60 2.25
CA ARG A 113 4.68 -30.76 1.07
C ARG A 113 4.50 -31.55 -0.23
N ASN A 114 4.32 -30.84 -1.34
CA ASN A 114 4.08 -31.39 -2.69
C ASN A 114 2.78 -32.20 -2.90
N LEU A 115 1.98 -32.45 -1.84
CA LEU A 115 0.65 -33.08 -1.94
C LEU A 115 -0.47 -32.12 -2.41
N GLY A 116 -0.13 -30.89 -2.80
CA GLY A 116 -1.09 -29.89 -3.30
C GLY A 116 -1.86 -29.11 -2.23
N ILE A 117 -1.61 -29.36 -0.94
CA ILE A 117 -2.31 -28.72 0.19
C ILE A 117 -2.25 -27.19 0.13
N ALA A 118 -1.07 -26.60 -0.07
CA ALA A 118 -0.91 -25.14 -0.18
C ALA A 118 -1.74 -24.53 -1.34
N ARG A 119 -1.88 -25.27 -2.47
CA ARG A 119 -2.73 -24.86 -3.59
C ARG A 119 -4.22 -24.86 -3.21
N SER A 120 -4.65 -25.81 -2.40
CA SER A 120 -6.02 -25.90 -1.88
C SER A 120 -6.30 -24.83 -0.84
N LEU A 121 -5.35 -24.53 0.06
CA LEU A 121 -5.46 -23.42 1.02
C LEU A 121 -5.59 -22.06 0.32
N ILE A 122 -4.72 -21.75 -0.65
CA ILE A 122 -4.84 -20.51 -1.46
C ILE A 122 -6.19 -20.46 -2.20
N ARG A 123 -6.73 -21.60 -2.66
CA ARG A 123 -8.08 -21.65 -3.26
C ARG A 123 -9.19 -21.29 -2.29
N GLN A 124 -9.09 -21.63 -1.00
CA GLN A 124 -10.07 -21.16 0.00
C GLN A 124 -10.01 -19.64 0.13
N VAL A 125 -8.81 -19.06 0.19
CA VAL A 125 -8.65 -17.59 0.22
C VAL A 125 -9.21 -16.91 -1.03
N ILE A 126 -8.94 -17.45 -2.23
CA ILE A 126 -9.50 -16.91 -3.48
C ILE A 126 -11.03 -17.05 -3.49
N LYS A 127 -11.58 -18.20 -3.07
CA LYS A 127 -13.04 -18.41 -2.98
C LYS A 127 -13.69 -17.41 -2.02
N TYR A 128 -13.08 -17.19 -0.85
CA TYR A 128 -13.50 -16.19 0.12
C TYR A 128 -13.45 -14.78 -0.46
N ALA A 129 -12.32 -14.38 -1.06
CA ALA A 129 -12.17 -13.07 -1.71
C ALA A 129 -13.19 -12.86 -2.84
N SER A 130 -13.51 -13.89 -3.63
CA SER A 130 -14.58 -13.84 -4.64
C SER A 130 -15.99 -13.74 -4.04
N SER A 131 -16.21 -14.24 -2.82
CA SER A 131 -17.51 -14.12 -2.13
C SER A 131 -17.78 -12.73 -1.54
N VAL A 132 -16.75 -11.91 -1.32
CA VAL A 132 -16.86 -10.54 -0.80
C VAL A 132 -17.05 -9.55 -1.96
N PRO A 133 -18.23 -8.94 -2.20
CA PRO A 133 -18.49 -8.16 -3.42
C PRO A 133 -17.64 -6.89 -3.57
N ALA A 134 -17.19 -6.33 -2.44
CA ALA A 134 -16.30 -5.19 -2.38
C ALA A 134 -14.83 -5.53 -2.66
N CYS A 135 -14.43 -6.80 -2.51
CA CYS A 135 -13.05 -7.22 -2.66
C CYS A 135 -12.61 -7.20 -4.13
N ARG A 136 -11.42 -6.67 -4.43
CA ARG A 136 -10.88 -6.54 -5.81
C ARG A 136 -9.62 -7.36 -6.08
N ALA A 137 -8.87 -7.78 -5.06
CA ALA A 137 -7.73 -8.67 -5.23
C ALA A 137 -7.34 -9.40 -3.94
N VAL A 138 -6.64 -10.52 -4.11
CA VAL A 138 -5.82 -11.17 -3.10
C VAL A 138 -4.36 -10.76 -3.36
N TYR A 139 -3.60 -10.38 -2.33
CA TYR A 139 -2.18 -10.07 -2.48
C TYR A 139 -1.33 -10.60 -1.33
N LEU A 140 -0.02 -10.70 -1.57
CA LEU A 140 0.96 -11.26 -0.63
C LEU A 140 2.38 -10.83 -0.95
N HIS A 141 3.26 -11.00 0.04
CA HIS A 141 4.70 -10.89 -0.09
C HIS A 141 5.36 -12.26 -0.02
N VAL A 142 6.39 -12.49 -0.83
CA VAL A 142 7.19 -13.72 -0.81
C VAL A 142 8.67 -13.38 -0.87
N ILE A 143 9.46 -13.94 0.04
CA ILE A 143 10.91 -13.70 0.08
C ILE A 143 11.59 -14.21 -1.19
N SER A 144 12.51 -13.42 -1.71
CA SER A 144 13.07 -13.54 -3.07
C SER A 144 13.76 -14.88 -3.35
N TYR A 145 14.36 -15.51 -2.35
CA TYR A 145 14.99 -16.83 -2.47
C TYR A 145 14.00 -18.01 -2.35
N ASN A 146 12.72 -17.79 -1.98
CA ASN A 146 11.73 -18.85 -1.85
C ASN A 146 11.15 -19.24 -3.22
N VAL A 147 12.00 -19.87 -4.05
CA VAL A 147 11.66 -20.36 -5.39
C VAL A 147 10.42 -21.27 -5.40
N PRO A 148 10.21 -22.21 -4.44
CA PRO A 148 9.00 -23.03 -4.41
C PRO A 148 7.71 -22.22 -4.28
N ALA A 149 7.66 -21.23 -3.38
CA ALA A 149 6.48 -20.38 -3.20
C ALA A 149 6.27 -19.46 -4.42
N ILE A 150 7.34 -18.85 -4.95
CA ILE A 150 7.29 -18.05 -6.19
C ILE A 150 6.71 -18.86 -7.36
N HIS A 151 7.10 -20.13 -7.50
CA HIS A 151 6.54 -21.01 -8.53
C HIS A 151 5.07 -21.36 -8.26
N LEU A 152 4.70 -21.64 -7.00
CA LEU A 152 3.31 -21.90 -6.60
C LEU A 152 2.39 -20.72 -6.95
N TYR A 153 2.75 -19.49 -6.57
CA TYR A 153 1.94 -18.31 -6.84
C TYR A 153 1.81 -18.02 -8.35
N LYS A 154 2.90 -18.13 -9.12
CA LYS A 154 2.86 -18.03 -10.59
C LYS A 154 1.96 -19.10 -11.22
N LYS A 155 2.04 -20.36 -10.74
CA LYS A 155 1.19 -21.48 -11.19
C LYS A 155 -0.29 -21.32 -10.80
N MET A 156 -0.58 -20.49 -9.80
CA MET A 156 -1.93 -20.06 -9.43
C MET A 156 -2.35 -18.72 -10.05
N SER A 157 -1.65 -18.28 -11.10
CA SER A 157 -1.94 -17.06 -11.87
C SER A 157 -1.82 -15.74 -11.10
N PHE A 158 -1.21 -15.73 -9.91
CA PHE A 158 -0.80 -14.46 -9.28
C PHE A 158 0.26 -13.78 -10.16
N LYS A 159 0.11 -12.47 -10.35
CA LYS A 159 1.05 -11.63 -11.09
C LYS A 159 2.08 -11.06 -10.11
N CYS A 160 3.36 -11.25 -10.42
CA CYS A 160 4.45 -10.55 -9.73
C CYS A 160 4.44 -9.10 -10.20
N ILE A 161 4.10 -8.14 -9.33
CA ILE A 161 3.95 -6.74 -9.71
C ILE A 161 5.22 -5.92 -9.44
N ARG A 162 5.90 -6.19 -8.33
CA ARG A 162 7.07 -5.41 -7.88
C ARG A 162 8.05 -6.30 -7.11
N ARG A 163 9.35 -6.00 -7.26
CA ARG A 163 10.40 -6.44 -6.33
C ARG A 163 10.63 -5.33 -5.33
N LEU A 164 10.57 -5.64 -4.05
CA LEU A 164 10.81 -4.74 -2.93
C LEU A 164 12.20 -5.09 -2.38
N GLN A 165 13.16 -4.19 -2.51
CA GLN A 165 14.51 -4.42 -1.99
C GLN A 165 14.53 -4.41 -0.46
N ASP A 166 15.38 -5.27 0.11
CA ASP A 166 15.71 -5.33 1.55
C ASP A 166 14.50 -5.45 2.50
N PHE A 167 13.38 -5.96 1.99
CA PHE A 167 12.06 -5.98 2.64
C PHE A 167 12.00 -6.86 3.89
N TYR A 168 12.73 -7.98 3.91
CA TYR A 168 12.81 -8.89 5.05
C TYR A 168 14.17 -8.77 5.73
N LEU A 169 14.18 -8.65 7.05
CA LEU A 169 15.37 -8.77 7.89
C LEU A 169 15.30 -10.10 8.64
N ILE A 170 16.24 -11.01 8.36
CA ILE A 170 16.30 -12.35 8.95
C ILE A 170 17.74 -12.56 9.43
N ASN A 171 17.92 -12.85 10.72
CA ASN A 171 19.24 -13.09 11.34
C ASN A 171 20.28 -11.99 11.05
N GLY A 172 19.84 -10.73 10.94
CA GLY A 172 20.71 -9.59 10.61
C GLY A 172 21.04 -9.42 9.12
N GLN A 173 20.57 -10.32 8.23
CA GLN A 173 20.72 -10.21 6.79
C GLN A 173 19.41 -9.72 6.14
N HIS A 174 19.54 -8.77 5.20
CA HIS A 174 18.42 -8.29 4.40
C HIS A 174 18.17 -9.20 3.19
N TYR A 175 16.90 -9.36 2.85
CA TYR A 175 16.45 -10.12 1.69
C TYR A 175 15.27 -9.42 1.01
N ASP A 176 15.35 -9.33 -0.31
CA ASP A 176 14.27 -8.77 -1.13
C ASP A 176 12.98 -9.61 -1.02
N SER A 177 11.85 -8.96 -1.31
CA SER A 177 10.54 -9.57 -1.43
C SER A 177 9.97 -9.35 -2.83
N PHE A 178 9.11 -10.27 -3.28
CA PHE A 178 8.25 -10.06 -4.44
C PHE A 178 6.80 -9.87 -3.98
N LEU A 179 6.19 -8.80 -4.46
CA LEU A 179 4.76 -8.54 -4.32
C LEU A 179 3.99 -9.31 -5.40
N PHE A 180 3.08 -10.19 -4.98
CA PHE A 180 2.19 -10.95 -5.86
C PHE A 180 0.73 -10.55 -5.67
N VAL A 181 -0.02 -10.41 -6.78
CA VAL A 181 -1.44 -9.99 -6.80
C VAL A 181 -2.26 -10.91 -7.69
N TYR A 182 -3.44 -11.33 -7.21
CA TYR A 182 -4.47 -12.06 -7.97
C TYR A 182 -5.78 -11.28 -7.92
N TYR A 183 -6.26 -10.79 -9.05
CA TYR A 183 -7.46 -9.95 -9.11
C TYR A 183 -8.76 -10.79 -9.06
N VAL A 184 -9.77 -10.28 -8.35
CA VAL A 184 -11.12 -10.87 -8.24
C VAL A 184 -12.20 -9.81 -8.50
N ASN A 185 -13.43 -10.25 -8.76
CA ASN A 185 -14.63 -9.39 -8.83
C ASN A 185 -14.44 -8.10 -9.66
N GLY A 186 -13.85 -8.24 -10.85
CA GLY A 186 -13.62 -7.14 -11.78
C GLY A 186 -12.40 -6.25 -11.49
N GLY A 187 -11.61 -6.52 -10.44
CA GLY A 187 -10.33 -5.87 -10.19
C GLY A 187 -9.35 -6.04 -11.35
N ARG A 188 -8.53 -5.01 -11.62
CA ARG A 188 -7.56 -4.98 -12.72
C ARG A 188 -6.35 -4.13 -12.34
N SER A 189 -5.19 -4.49 -12.88
CA SER A 189 -4.00 -3.62 -12.92
C SER A 189 -4.33 -2.30 -13.64
N PRO A 190 -3.66 -1.18 -13.31
CA PRO A 190 -3.68 0.01 -14.15
C PRO A 190 -3.10 -0.38 -15.52
N CYS A 191 -3.77 0.03 -16.59
CA CYS A 191 -3.22 -0.16 -17.93
C CYS A 191 -2.11 0.88 -18.14
N SER A 192 -0.90 0.43 -18.48
CA SER A 192 0.03 1.30 -19.19
C SER A 192 -0.63 1.77 -20.50
N PRO A 193 -0.39 3.01 -20.97
CA PRO A 193 -0.78 3.41 -22.33
C PRO A 193 -0.24 2.42 -23.39
N LEU A 194 0.92 1.82 -23.11
CA LEU A 194 1.54 0.77 -23.93
C LEU A 194 0.73 -0.53 -23.92
N GLU A 195 0.11 -0.92 -22.80
CA GLU A 195 -0.79 -2.09 -22.73
C GLU A 195 -2.09 -1.85 -23.51
N LEU A 196 -2.61 -0.62 -23.49
CA LEU A 196 -3.77 -0.27 -24.31
C LEU A 196 -3.42 -0.32 -25.80
N LEU A 197 -2.24 0.18 -26.19
CA LEU A 197 -1.70 0.05 -27.54
C LEU A 197 -1.47 -1.41 -27.94
N ILE A 198 -0.90 -2.25 -27.06
CA ILE A 198 -0.71 -3.69 -27.32
C ILE A 198 -2.07 -4.40 -27.45
N ALA A 199 -3.08 -4.04 -26.64
CA ALA A 199 -4.42 -4.58 -26.77
C ALA A 199 -5.09 -4.16 -28.09
N VAL A 200 -4.96 -2.89 -28.50
CA VAL A 200 -5.45 -2.38 -29.78
C VAL A 200 -4.71 -3.04 -30.95
N VAL A 201 -3.38 -3.14 -30.91
CA VAL A 201 -2.57 -3.81 -31.94
C VAL A 201 -2.88 -5.31 -32.00
N SER A 202 -3.09 -5.98 -30.85
CA SER A 202 -3.52 -7.39 -30.79
C SER A 202 -4.93 -7.57 -31.36
N TYR A 203 -5.85 -6.65 -31.09
CA TYR A 203 -7.20 -6.65 -31.67
C TYR A 203 -7.15 -6.41 -33.19
N MET A 204 -6.37 -5.42 -33.64
CA MET A 204 -6.18 -5.09 -35.07
C MET A 204 -5.49 -6.22 -35.83
N THR A 205 -4.44 -6.84 -35.28
CA THR A 205 -3.77 -8.00 -35.90
C THR A 205 -4.65 -9.26 -35.88
N SER A 206 -5.49 -9.44 -34.85
CA SER A 206 -6.53 -10.48 -34.85
C SER A 206 -7.61 -10.22 -35.91
N GLY A 207 -8.03 -8.96 -36.07
CA GLY A 207 -8.94 -8.51 -37.12
C GLY A 207 -8.37 -8.75 -38.52
N LEU A 208 -7.12 -8.35 -38.77
CA LEU A 208 -6.40 -8.60 -40.02
C LEU A 208 -6.26 -10.10 -40.32
N LYS A 209 -5.96 -10.94 -39.32
CA LYS A 209 -5.96 -12.40 -39.47
C LYS A 209 -7.36 -12.96 -39.80
N SER A 210 -8.41 -12.41 -39.20
CA SER A 210 -9.80 -12.79 -39.50
C SER A 210 -10.23 -12.36 -40.91
N VAL A 211 -9.76 -11.21 -41.40
CA VAL A 211 -10.03 -10.72 -42.76
C VAL A 211 -9.24 -11.56 -43.78
N ALA A 212 -7.96 -11.84 -43.55
CA ALA A 212 -7.15 -12.74 -44.38
C ALA A 212 -7.76 -14.15 -44.48
N ALA A 213 -8.25 -14.69 -43.35
CA ALA A 213 -8.97 -15.97 -43.33
C ALA A 213 -10.30 -15.93 -44.11
N ARG A 214 -10.99 -14.79 -44.16
CA ARG A 214 -12.20 -14.61 -44.99
C ARG A 214 -11.89 -14.46 -46.48
N ILE A 215 -10.80 -13.78 -46.83
CA ILE A 215 -10.35 -13.62 -48.22
C ILE A 215 -9.94 -14.98 -48.81
N ARG A 216 -9.10 -15.75 -48.10
CA ARG A 216 -8.72 -17.12 -48.50
C ARG A 216 -9.93 -18.06 -48.67
N LYS A 217 -10.99 -17.87 -47.88
CA LYS A 217 -12.24 -18.65 -47.96
C LYS A 217 -13.19 -18.18 -49.08
N ASN A 218 -12.91 -17.04 -49.72
CA ASN A 218 -13.60 -16.59 -50.92
C ASN A 218 -12.92 -17.12 -52.19
N GLU A 219 -11.58 -17.19 -52.25
CA GLU A 219 -10.85 -17.75 -53.39
C GLU A 219 -11.26 -19.21 -53.68
N GLU A 220 -11.46 -20.04 -52.65
CA GLU A 220 -11.94 -21.42 -52.78
C GLU A 220 -13.39 -21.55 -53.31
N LYS A 221 -14.15 -20.44 -53.41
CA LYS A 221 -15.56 -20.46 -53.85
C LYS A 221 -15.81 -19.97 -55.27
N THR A 222 -14.81 -19.40 -55.95
CA THR A 222 -14.95 -18.85 -57.31
C THR A 222 -13.99 -19.49 -58.32
N ALA A 223 -14.08 -20.82 -58.49
CA ALA A 223 -13.41 -21.54 -59.58
C ALA A 223 -14.10 -22.88 -59.98
N LYS A 224 -15.18 -22.78 -60.77
CA LYS A 224 -15.76 -23.83 -61.65
C LYS A 224 -16.37 -23.08 -62.85
N TRP A 225 -16.26 -23.43 -64.13
CA TRP A 225 -15.87 -24.62 -64.93
C TRP A 225 -15.32 -24.08 -66.32
N PRO A 226 -15.05 -24.82 -67.43
CA PRO A 226 -15.15 -26.26 -67.73
C PRO A 226 -13.96 -26.88 -68.57
N LYS A 227 -14.21 -28.09 -69.11
CA LYS A 227 -13.72 -28.82 -70.32
C LYS A 227 -12.79 -28.12 -71.35
N CYS A 228 -11.93 -28.77 -72.17
CA CYS A 228 -11.61 -30.19 -72.51
C CYS A 228 -10.23 -30.21 -73.25
N LYS A 229 -9.33 -31.21 -73.20
CA LYS A 229 -9.33 -32.51 -73.94
C LYS A 229 -8.06 -33.35 -73.58
N GLU A 230 -8.20 -34.69 -73.68
CA GLU A 230 -7.28 -35.77 -74.14
C GLU A 230 -5.74 -35.58 -74.20
N THR A 231 -4.88 -36.60 -73.97
CA THR A 231 -4.97 -38.03 -74.38
C THR A 231 -4.38 -39.06 -73.37
N GLN A 232 -4.56 -40.36 -73.70
CA GLN A 232 -4.17 -41.61 -73.00
C GLN A 232 -2.64 -41.74 -72.75
N SER A 233 -2.10 -42.65 -71.91
CA SER A 233 -2.55 -43.98 -71.40
C SER A 233 -1.93 -44.26 -69.98
N LEU A 234 -1.90 -45.43 -69.32
CA LEU A 234 -2.24 -46.84 -69.64
C LEU A 234 -2.69 -47.59 -68.33
N MET A 235 -2.25 -48.83 -68.09
CA MET A 235 -2.49 -49.73 -66.92
C MET A 235 -1.20 -50.60 -66.71
N SER A 236 -0.99 -51.50 -65.73
CA SER A 236 -1.77 -52.24 -64.71
C SER A 236 -0.77 -52.77 -63.63
N ILE A 237 -1.13 -53.05 -62.36
CA ILE A 237 -1.32 -54.42 -61.74
C ILE A 237 -1.52 -54.16 -60.22
N GLN A 238 -2.65 -54.50 -59.55
CA GLN A 238 -3.02 -55.78 -58.89
C GLN A 238 -2.10 -56.21 -57.69
N THR A 239 -2.53 -56.72 -56.52
CA THR A 239 -3.85 -56.88 -55.85
C THR A 239 -3.70 -57.25 -54.34
N LYS A 240 -4.69 -56.90 -53.47
CA LYS A 240 -5.22 -57.64 -52.26
C LYS A 240 -4.23 -58.11 -51.14
N ARG A 241 -4.62 -58.37 -49.87
CA ARG A 241 -5.88 -58.67 -49.12
C ARG A 241 -5.69 -58.18 -47.65
N ASN A 242 -6.65 -57.73 -46.81
CA ASN A 242 -7.97 -58.25 -46.36
C ASN A 242 -7.86 -59.55 -45.50
N LEU A 243 -8.60 -59.81 -44.39
CA LEU A 243 -9.60 -59.05 -43.57
C LEU A 243 -10.05 -59.93 -42.33
N THR A 244 -10.80 -59.35 -41.36
CA THR A 244 -11.85 -60.00 -40.47
C THR A 244 -11.41 -61.02 -39.37
N THR A 245 -12.15 -61.31 -38.27
CA THR A 245 -13.56 -61.04 -37.82
C THR A 245 -13.74 -61.05 -36.26
N GLU A 246 -14.78 -60.38 -35.72
CA GLU A 246 -15.82 -60.73 -34.67
C GLU A 246 -15.60 -61.85 -33.57
N CYS A 247 -16.28 -61.95 -32.41
CA CYS A 247 -17.38 -61.22 -31.72
C CYS A 247 -17.57 -61.64 -30.21
N THR A 248 -18.58 -61.03 -29.52
CA THR A 248 -19.34 -61.44 -28.28
C THR A 248 -18.91 -60.99 -26.86
N GLY A 249 -19.92 -60.64 -26.01
CA GLY A 249 -19.83 -60.48 -24.54
C GLY A 249 -20.67 -59.33 -23.90
N TYR A 250 -21.65 -59.65 -23.03
CA TYR A 250 -22.56 -58.71 -22.29
C TYR A 250 -21.85 -58.10 -21.02
N GLU A 251 -22.35 -57.14 -20.22
CA GLU A 251 -23.70 -56.82 -19.69
C GLU A 251 -23.76 -55.38 -19.03
N CYS A 252 -24.92 -54.89 -18.55
CA CYS A 252 -25.12 -53.55 -17.92
C CYS A 252 -25.34 -53.62 -16.37
N VAL A 253 -25.52 -52.55 -15.56
CA VAL A 253 -26.85 -51.93 -15.20
C VAL A 253 -26.76 -50.93 -13.98
N VAL A 254 -27.21 -49.66 -14.16
CA VAL A 254 -27.72 -48.56 -13.24
C VAL A 254 -27.00 -48.13 -11.90
N PRO A 255 -27.34 -46.95 -11.30
CA PRO A 255 -28.59 -46.70 -10.53
C PRO A 255 -29.52 -45.59 -11.10
N THR A 256 -30.82 -45.85 -11.07
CA THR A 256 -31.91 -44.88 -11.25
C THR A 256 -32.68 -44.70 -9.95
N ALA A 257 -33.06 -43.46 -9.60
CA ALA A 257 -34.25 -43.17 -8.81
C ALA A 257 -34.65 -41.69 -8.94
N CYS A 258 -35.82 -41.45 -9.53
CA CYS A 258 -36.61 -40.23 -9.38
C CYS A 258 -37.95 -40.69 -8.77
N PRO A 259 -38.73 -39.82 -8.10
CA PRO A 259 -39.96 -39.41 -8.79
C PRO A 259 -40.55 -38.03 -8.44
N CYS A 260 -41.37 -37.54 -9.40
CA CYS A 260 -42.61 -36.73 -9.24
C CYS A 260 -42.56 -35.38 -8.48
N LYS A 261 -42.83 -34.25 -9.17
CA LYS A 261 -44.15 -33.73 -9.64
C LYS A 261 -45.08 -33.23 -8.52
N GLN A 262 -45.36 -31.93 -8.51
CA GLN A 262 -46.67 -31.42 -8.94
C GLN A 262 -46.63 -29.93 -9.33
N SER A 263 -47.67 -29.48 -10.04
CA SER A 263 -47.75 -28.21 -10.80
C SER A 263 -49.00 -27.39 -10.44
N SER A 264 -49.13 -26.18 -11.04
CA SER A 264 -50.30 -25.27 -11.12
C SER A 264 -50.34 -24.15 -10.04
N HIS A 265 -50.90 -22.95 -10.24
CA HIS A 265 -51.61 -22.23 -11.35
C HIS A 265 -50.94 -20.83 -11.56
N LYS A 266 -50.80 -20.21 -12.74
CA LYS A 266 -51.75 -19.63 -13.75
C LYS A 266 -52.41 -18.28 -13.36
N LEU A 267 -52.07 -17.19 -14.08
CA LEU A 267 -52.85 -15.98 -14.49
C LEU A 267 -51.82 -14.95 -15.06
N GLU A 268 -51.76 -14.54 -16.34
CA GLU A 268 -52.68 -13.90 -17.31
C GLU A 268 -52.78 -12.34 -17.23
N ALA A 269 -52.14 -11.68 -18.21
CA ALA A 269 -52.46 -10.41 -18.91
C ALA A 269 -51.22 -10.05 -19.78
N GLY A 270 -51.26 -9.63 -21.05
CA GLY A 270 -52.28 -8.87 -21.80
C GLY A 270 -51.68 -7.51 -22.21
N CYS A 271 -50.77 -7.37 -23.19
CA CYS A 271 -50.88 -7.44 -24.67
C CYS A 271 -51.15 -6.07 -25.35
N VAL A 272 -50.58 -5.83 -26.54
CA VAL A 272 -50.75 -4.64 -27.44
C VAL A 272 -50.01 -3.37 -26.90
N GLU A 273 -49.36 -2.49 -27.67
CA GLU A 273 -49.56 -2.02 -29.06
C GLU A 273 -48.26 -1.66 -29.81
N ALA A 274 -48.35 -1.45 -31.14
CA ALA A 274 -47.24 -1.06 -32.01
C ALA A 274 -47.53 0.25 -32.78
N ASN A 275 -46.52 1.11 -32.88
CA ASN A 275 -46.35 2.23 -33.82
C ASN A 275 -44.88 2.70 -33.67
N GLY A 276 -44.12 3.16 -34.67
CA GLY A 276 -44.39 3.39 -36.09
C GLY A 276 -43.41 4.47 -36.61
N ILE A 277 -43.16 4.51 -37.93
CA ILE A 277 -42.57 5.66 -38.66
C ILE A 277 -41.05 5.91 -38.49
N GLU A 278 -40.27 5.16 -39.27
CA GLU A 278 -39.56 5.68 -40.45
C GLU A 278 -38.94 7.10 -40.42
N ARG A 279 -37.61 7.15 -40.65
CA ARG A 279 -37.04 8.09 -41.65
C ARG A 279 -35.70 7.59 -42.21
N GLN A 280 -35.70 7.30 -43.50
CA GLN A 280 -34.48 7.12 -44.29
C GLN A 280 -33.77 8.47 -44.46
N GLN A 281 -32.44 8.47 -44.51
CA GLN A 281 -31.75 9.33 -45.48
C GLN A 281 -30.47 8.67 -45.99
N THR A 282 -30.57 8.21 -47.22
CA THR A 282 -29.51 7.58 -48.01
C THR A 282 -28.59 8.64 -48.58
N LEU A 283 -27.26 8.51 -48.43
CA LEU A 283 -26.33 9.19 -49.33
C LEU A 283 -25.13 8.30 -49.69
N ARG A 284 -25.13 7.98 -50.99
CA ARG A 284 -24.33 7.03 -51.76
C ARG A 284 -22.82 7.04 -51.46
N MET A 285 -22.25 5.84 -51.37
CA MET A 285 -20.84 5.62 -51.72
C MET A 285 -20.67 5.73 -53.25
N THR A 286 -19.52 6.25 -53.69
CA THR A 286 -19.05 6.08 -55.08
C THR A 286 -17.58 5.66 -55.11
N SER A 287 -17.36 4.45 -55.60
CA SER A 287 -16.19 3.98 -56.36
C SER A 287 -14.78 4.49 -56.00
N SER A 288 -13.99 3.58 -55.45
CA SER A 288 -12.52 3.58 -55.49
C SER A 288 -11.94 3.43 -56.90
N LEU A 289 -10.76 4.02 -57.16
CA LEU A 289 -9.68 3.37 -57.94
C LEU A 289 -8.31 3.87 -57.39
N PRO A 290 -7.19 3.12 -57.54
CA PRO A 290 -6.03 3.26 -56.66
C PRO A 290 -4.87 4.10 -57.24
N THR A 291 -4.07 4.69 -56.36
CA THR A 291 -2.70 5.16 -56.67
C THR A 291 -1.71 4.70 -55.59
N GLY A 292 -0.47 4.46 -56.01
CA GLY A 292 0.54 3.72 -55.24
C GLY A 292 1.30 4.50 -54.15
N PRO A 293 2.30 3.88 -53.51
CA PRO A 293 2.88 4.36 -52.26
C PRO A 293 3.97 5.44 -52.49
N LEU A 294 3.62 6.70 -52.26
CA LEU A 294 4.57 7.82 -52.12
C LEU A 294 4.30 8.60 -50.83
N LEU A 295 4.56 7.97 -49.67
CA LEU A 295 4.32 8.60 -48.36
C LEU A 295 5.20 8.06 -47.20
N SER A 296 6.37 7.47 -47.50
CA SER A 296 7.33 7.04 -46.46
C SER A 296 8.45 8.05 -46.15
N LEU A 297 8.40 9.26 -46.73
CA LEU A 297 9.49 10.26 -46.63
C LEU A 297 9.07 11.63 -46.09
N TYR A 298 7.97 11.70 -45.32
CA TYR A 298 7.47 12.94 -44.71
C TYR A 298 7.19 12.84 -43.20
N PHE A 299 7.88 11.94 -42.50
CA PHE A 299 7.77 11.76 -41.04
C PHE A 299 9.08 11.96 -40.27
N LEU A 300 10.07 12.62 -40.89
CA LEU A 300 11.39 12.93 -40.30
C LEU A 300 11.65 14.44 -40.09
N LEU A 301 10.63 15.30 -40.25
CA LEU A 301 10.73 16.76 -40.10
C LEU A 301 9.71 17.37 -39.13
N LEU A 302 9.38 16.63 -38.06
CA LEU A 302 8.70 17.18 -36.87
C LEU A 302 9.47 16.81 -35.60
N PHE A 303 10.68 17.35 -35.50
CA PHE A 303 11.30 17.64 -34.20
C PHE A 303 10.77 19.00 -33.70
N PRO A 304 9.88 19.05 -32.70
CA PRO A 304 9.88 20.18 -31.78
C PRO A 304 11.12 20.04 -30.89
N ALA A 305 12.09 20.93 -31.08
CA ALA A 305 13.05 21.25 -30.03
C ALA A 305 12.30 21.99 -28.89
N CYS A 306 12.65 21.69 -27.63
CA CYS A 306 11.87 22.03 -26.45
C CYS A 306 10.46 21.36 -26.42
N LEU A 307 9.97 20.89 -25.28
CA LEU A 307 10.29 21.28 -23.91
C LEU A 307 10.89 20.10 -23.12
N ALA A 308 11.73 20.41 -22.12
CA ALA A 308 11.79 19.57 -20.95
C ALA A 308 10.35 19.50 -20.39
N ALA A 309 9.78 18.30 -20.29
CA ALA A 309 8.52 18.15 -19.59
C ALA A 309 8.80 18.45 -18.11
N ASP A 310 8.55 19.69 -17.70
CA ASP A 310 8.41 20.02 -16.29
C ASP A 310 7.46 18.99 -15.71
N LYS A 311 7.97 18.17 -14.78
CA LYS A 311 7.11 17.56 -13.80
C LYS A 311 6.40 18.74 -13.15
N VAL A 312 5.11 18.91 -13.41
CA VAL A 312 4.29 19.83 -12.63
C VAL A 312 4.39 19.34 -11.19
N ALA A 313 5.32 19.95 -10.45
CA ALA A 313 5.57 19.63 -9.06
C ALA A 313 4.35 20.15 -8.32
N ALA A 314 3.40 19.24 -8.06
CA ALA A 314 2.15 19.58 -7.40
C ALA A 314 2.49 20.34 -6.10
N SER A 315 2.18 21.62 -6.08
CA SER A 315 2.63 22.56 -5.06
C SER A 315 1.74 22.48 -3.82
N ILE A 316 2.26 22.90 -2.68
CA ILE A 316 1.44 23.14 -1.49
C ILE A 316 0.71 24.47 -1.70
N THR A 317 -0.60 24.40 -1.91
CA THR A 317 -1.47 25.56 -2.15
C THR A 317 -2.37 25.83 -0.95
N TYR A 318 -2.98 27.03 -0.90
CA TYR A 318 -3.91 27.45 0.14
C TYR A 318 -5.36 27.20 -0.30
N HIS A 319 -6.16 26.57 0.57
CA HIS A 319 -7.52 26.12 0.28
C HIS A 319 -8.60 26.90 1.03
N GLY A 320 -8.26 28.10 1.53
CA GLY A 320 -9.20 29.04 2.16
C GLY A 320 -9.55 28.76 3.61
N GLY A 321 -9.17 27.60 4.16
CA GLY A 321 -9.43 27.23 5.55
C GLY A 321 -8.55 27.95 6.58
N PRO A 322 -8.96 27.96 7.86
CA PRO A 322 -8.27 28.71 8.90
C PRO A 322 -6.87 28.14 9.24
N LEU A 323 -5.96 29.05 9.59
CA LEU A 323 -4.63 28.78 10.13
C LEU A 323 -4.63 29.06 11.64
N LEU A 324 -3.61 28.57 12.36
CA LEU A 324 -3.36 29.04 13.74
C LEU A 324 -2.47 30.29 13.69
N THR A 325 -2.86 31.38 14.34
CA THR A 325 -2.16 32.67 14.28
C THR A 325 -2.13 33.36 15.65
N GLY A 326 -1.29 34.38 15.81
CA GLY A 326 -1.19 35.16 17.05
C GLY A 326 -0.53 34.38 18.19
N ASN A 327 -1.05 34.50 19.41
CA ASN A 327 -0.48 33.85 20.60
C ASN A 327 -1.03 32.43 20.77
N LEU A 328 -0.19 31.41 20.57
CA LEU A 328 -0.56 30.00 20.70
C LEU A 328 0.05 29.41 21.98
N ASN A 329 -0.81 29.10 22.94
CA ASN A 329 -0.43 28.56 24.24
C ASN A 329 -0.42 27.04 24.20
N LEU A 330 0.73 26.41 24.48
CA LEU A 330 0.92 24.97 24.52
C LEU A 330 0.81 24.40 25.94
N THR A 331 0.07 23.31 26.07
CA THR A 331 0.08 22.45 27.27
C THR A 331 0.84 21.17 26.96
N LEU A 332 2.05 21.00 27.49
CA LEU A 332 2.85 19.78 27.27
C LEU A 332 2.37 18.67 28.19
N ILE A 333 2.00 17.52 27.62
CA ILE A 333 1.54 16.34 28.34
C ILE A 333 2.59 15.24 28.21
N TRP A 334 3.32 15.00 29.29
CA TRP A 334 4.32 13.95 29.42
C TRP A 334 3.61 12.64 29.78
N TYR A 335 3.24 11.85 28.77
CA TYR A 335 2.47 10.61 28.94
C TYR A 335 3.42 9.41 29.14
N GLY A 336 3.50 8.89 30.36
CA GLY A 336 4.45 7.87 30.79
C GLY A 336 5.72 8.45 31.44
N GLN A 337 6.73 7.59 31.61
CA GLN A 337 7.98 7.94 32.31
C GLN A 337 8.97 8.67 31.40
N PHE A 338 9.37 9.89 31.80
CA PHE A 338 10.26 10.77 31.02
C PHE A 338 11.47 11.25 31.81
N GLY A 339 12.65 11.13 31.21
CA GLY A 339 13.88 11.70 31.72
C GLY A 339 13.91 13.24 31.66
N ARG A 340 14.78 13.85 32.49
CA ARG A 340 15.00 15.31 32.50
C ARG A 340 15.49 15.84 31.14
N VAL A 341 16.23 15.02 30.37
CA VAL A 341 16.79 15.42 29.07
C VAL A 341 15.68 15.73 28.06
N HIS A 342 14.75 14.80 27.80
CA HIS A 342 13.60 15.01 26.90
C HIS A 342 12.81 16.28 27.27
N LYS A 343 12.50 16.46 28.56
CA LYS A 343 11.77 17.63 29.06
C LYS A 343 12.53 18.95 28.89
N ASN A 344 13.86 18.93 28.91
CA ASN A 344 14.68 20.12 28.74
C ASN A 344 14.94 20.44 27.26
N VAL A 345 15.11 19.43 26.40
CA VAL A 345 15.35 19.59 24.96
C VAL A 345 14.10 20.12 24.25
N ILE A 346 12.93 19.53 24.50
CA ILE A 346 11.66 19.97 23.89
C ILE A 346 11.29 21.40 24.29
N ARG A 347 11.46 21.78 25.57
CA ARG A 347 11.20 23.17 26.00
C ARG A 347 12.20 24.15 25.40
N ALA A 348 13.48 23.80 25.38
CA ALA A 348 14.50 24.63 24.74
C ALA A 348 14.22 24.82 23.24
N PHE A 349 13.69 23.81 22.54
CA PHE A 349 13.25 23.96 21.15
C PHE A 349 12.13 25.00 21.02
N VAL A 350 11.08 24.95 21.85
CA VAL A 350 10.01 25.96 21.81
C VAL A 350 10.54 27.36 22.16
N GLU A 351 11.36 27.48 23.20
CA GLU A 351 12.05 28.74 23.55
C GLU A 351 12.95 29.27 22.40
N SER A 352 13.35 28.42 21.46
CA SER A 352 14.22 28.78 20.33
C SER A 352 13.46 29.31 19.10
N LEU A 353 12.14 29.11 19.01
CA LEU A 353 11.32 29.59 17.89
C LEU A 353 11.32 31.13 17.80
N HIS A 354 11.44 31.82 18.95
CA HIS A 354 11.45 33.28 19.04
C HIS A 354 12.82 33.84 19.48
N TYR A 355 13.84 33.00 19.55
CA TYR A 355 15.17 33.41 19.98
C TYR A 355 15.91 34.17 18.89
N ASN A 356 16.58 35.27 19.27
CA ASN A 356 17.40 36.06 18.37
C ASN A 356 18.76 36.40 19.02
N ALA A 357 19.83 35.75 18.55
CA ALA A 357 21.23 36.01 18.90
C ALA A 357 21.92 37.05 17.99
N GLY A 358 21.18 37.71 17.09
CA GLY A 358 21.72 38.63 16.09
C GLY A 358 22.52 37.93 14.99
N ALA A 359 23.69 38.48 14.65
CA ALA A 359 24.60 37.87 13.67
C ALA A 359 25.36 36.66 14.24
N ASN A 360 25.46 36.55 15.56
CA ASN A 360 26.10 35.42 16.22
C ASN A 360 25.20 34.19 16.13
N PHE A 361 25.79 33.01 15.94
CA PHE A 361 25.07 31.73 15.88
C PHE A 361 24.04 31.61 14.73
N GLN A 362 24.35 32.14 13.55
CA GLN A 362 23.55 31.90 12.33
C GLN A 362 23.89 30.53 11.70
N PRO A 363 22.92 29.78 11.14
CA PRO A 363 21.48 30.08 11.08
C PRO A 363 20.75 29.72 12.39
N GLN A 364 19.66 30.41 12.68
CA GLN A 364 18.90 30.25 13.93
C GLN A 364 17.58 29.48 13.73
N VAL A 365 17.09 28.79 14.78
CA VAL A 365 15.79 28.12 14.78
C VAL A 365 14.64 29.08 14.43
N SER A 366 14.72 30.32 14.89
CA SER A 366 13.76 31.38 14.54
C SER A 366 13.72 31.69 13.04
N SER A 367 14.83 31.57 12.31
CA SER A 367 14.85 31.73 10.86
C SER A 367 14.03 30.66 10.13
N TRP A 368 13.93 29.45 10.70
CA TRP A 368 13.02 28.42 10.22
C TRP A 368 11.57 28.74 10.58
N TRP A 369 11.32 29.22 11.80
CA TRP A 369 9.98 29.64 12.23
C TRP A 369 9.39 30.75 11.34
N ASN A 370 10.20 31.75 10.95
CA ASN A 370 9.78 32.81 10.03
C ASN A 370 9.22 32.28 8.69
N VAL A 371 9.67 31.10 8.22
CA VAL A 371 9.12 30.48 6.99
C VAL A 371 7.71 29.94 7.26
N ILE A 372 7.44 29.37 8.44
CA ILE A 372 6.09 28.96 8.87
C ILE A 372 5.19 30.19 9.00
N GLU A 373 5.67 31.28 9.62
CA GLU A 373 4.88 32.52 9.76
C GLU A 373 4.52 33.14 8.39
N SER A 374 5.38 32.98 7.38
CA SER A 374 5.17 33.51 6.02
C SER A 374 3.94 32.92 5.30
N TYR A 375 3.42 31.77 5.76
CA TYR A 375 2.17 31.19 5.26
C TYR A 375 0.96 32.11 5.50
N GLN A 376 0.96 32.93 6.56
CA GLN A 376 -0.13 33.87 6.84
C GLN A 376 -0.25 34.94 5.74
N GLU A 377 0.88 35.43 5.24
CA GLU A 377 0.94 36.45 4.18
C GLU A 377 0.38 35.89 2.88
N VAL A 378 0.79 34.66 2.51
CA VAL A 378 0.30 33.94 1.33
C VAL A 378 -1.20 33.61 1.43
N ALA A 379 -1.73 33.40 2.64
CA ALA A 379 -3.16 33.21 2.89
C ALA A 379 -3.98 34.51 2.99
N GLY A 380 -3.34 35.69 2.80
CA GLY A 380 -4.00 36.99 2.95
C GLY A 380 -4.42 37.31 4.39
N LYS A 381 -3.79 36.70 5.40
CA LYS A 381 -4.05 36.90 6.84
C LYS A 381 -3.12 37.93 7.50
N GLY A 382 -2.24 38.56 6.74
CA GLY A 382 -1.22 39.48 7.24
C GLY A 382 0.08 38.77 7.65
N GLY A 383 0.99 39.50 8.28
CA GLY A 383 2.34 39.03 8.66
C GLY A 383 2.66 39.21 10.13
N SER A 384 1.67 39.11 11.02
CA SER A 384 1.90 39.21 12.47
C SER A 384 2.66 37.98 13.01
N PRO A 385 3.59 38.13 13.97
CA PRO A 385 4.27 37.00 14.59
C PRO A 385 3.31 35.99 15.23
N ILE A 386 3.65 34.71 15.16
CA ILE A 386 2.93 33.61 15.80
C ILE A 386 3.72 33.19 17.05
N ASN A 387 3.35 33.72 18.22
CA ASN A 387 4.08 33.49 19.47
C ASN A 387 3.67 32.16 20.11
N ILE A 388 4.55 31.17 20.08
CA ILE A 388 4.39 29.87 20.72
C ILE A 388 4.90 29.92 22.17
N ASN A 389 4.02 29.66 23.14
CA ASN A 389 4.36 29.72 24.57
C ASN A 389 4.02 28.40 25.27
N VAL A 390 4.94 27.81 26.04
CA VAL A 390 4.59 26.70 26.94
C VAL A 390 4.02 27.26 28.25
N VAL A 391 2.69 27.22 28.39
CA VAL A 391 2.00 27.79 29.58
C VAL A 391 1.78 26.76 30.69
N LYS A 392 1.70 25.47 30.34
CA LYS A 392 1.39 24.39 31.27
C LYS A 392 2.16 23.13 30.92
N GLN A 393 2.52 22.36 31.94
CA GLN A 393 3.08 21.02 31.80
C GLN A 393 2.36 20.07 32.75
N VAL A 394 1.98 18.90 32.26
CA VAL A 394 1.34 17.85 33.06
C VAL A 394 2.07 16.53 32.81
N ALA A 395 2.16 15.67 33.82
CA ALA A 395 2.78 14.35 33.68
C ALA A 395 1.79 13.26 34.10
N ASP A 396 1.53 12.32 33.19
CA ASP A 396 0.75 11.12 33.48
C ASP A 396 1.69 9.92 33.63
N LEU A 397 2.22 9.78 34.84
CA LEU A 397 3.16 8.71 35.19
C LEU A 397 2.48 7.33 35.33
N LYS A 398 1.15 7.28 35.30
CA LYS A 398 0.34 6.07 35.52
C LYS A 398 -0.20 5.46 34.22
N TYR A 399 0.05 6.08 33.07
CA TYR A 399 -0.45 5.64 31.77
C TYR A 399 -1.98 5.52 31.80
N SER A 400 -2.71 6.62 32.06
CA SER A 400 -4.15 6.61 32.37
C SER A 400 -5.07 6.11 31.25
N ALA A 401 -4.54 5.88 30.04
CA ALA A 401 -5.20 5.23 28.91
C ALA A 401 -4.45 3.97 28.42
N GLY A 402 -3.55 3.40 29.22
CA GLY A 402 -2.73 2.24 28.89
C GLY A 402 -1.44 2.57 28.11
N LYS A 403 -0.61 1.54 27.88
CA LYS A 403 0.64 1.66 27.09
C LYS A 403 0.44 1.52 25.58
N VAL A 404 -0.79 1.22 25.13
CA VAL A 404 -1.17 1.20 23.72
C VAL A 404 -2.30 2.23 23.56
N VAL A 405 -1.98 3.37 22.96
CA VAL A 405 -2.90 4.52 22.84
C VAL A 405 -3.45 4.55 21.41
N THR A 406 -4.77 4.50 21.29
CA THR A 406 -5.51 4.64 20.01
C THR A 406 -5.96 6.08 19.80
N GLY A 407 -6.47 6.39 18.59
CA GLY A 407 -7.05 7.71 18.30
C GLY A 407 -8.21 8.08 19.23
N GLU A 408 -9.02 7.10 19.65
CA GLU A 408 -10.10 7.29 20.62
C GLU A 408 -9.56 7.56 22.04
N PHE A 409 -8.49 6.85 22.43
CA PHE A 409 -7.84 7.06 23.74
C PHE A 409 -7.16 8.43 23.88
N ILE A 410 -6.86 9.15 22.79
CA ILE A 410 -6.41 10.56 22.85
C ILE A 410 -7.41 11.41 23.64
N GLN A 411 -8.72 11.24 23.37
CA GLN A 411 -9.77 11.99 24.08
C GLN A 411 -9.75 11.66 25.59
N ASN A 412 -9.58 10.39 25.93
CA ASN A 412 -9.51 9.93 27.32
C ASN A 412 -8.27 10.46 28.05
N VAL A 413 -7.09 10.50 27.40
CA VAL A 413 -5.90 11.15 27.96
C VAL A 413 -6.17 12.63 28.23
N LEU A 414 -6.77 13.33 27.27
CA LEU A 414 -6.97 14.78 27.39
C LEU A 414 -8.05 15.15 28.41
N GLN A 415 -9.13 14.37 28.53
CA GLN A 415 -10.12 14.51 29.60
C GLN A 415 -9.52 14.24 30.99
N LYS A 416 -8.73 13.17 31.14
CA LYS A 416 -8.14 12.79 32.46
C LYS A 416 -6.97 13.68 32.88
N VAL A 417 -6.20 14.20 31.93
CA VAL A 417 -4.98 14.99 32.19
C VAL A 417 -5.26 16.50 32.20
N ASN A 418 -6.30 16.97 31.49
CA ASN A 418 -6.75 18.37 31.52
C ASN A 418 -7.97 18.59 32.42
N THR A 419 -7.91 18.08 33.66
CA THR A 419 -8.86 18.43 34.74
C THR A 419 -8.82 19.94 35.00
N GLY A 420 -9.70 20.69 34.35
CA GLY A 420 -9.69 22.15 34.31
C GLY A 420 -10.22 22.77 33.02
N GLY A 421 -10.40 21.99 31.94
CA GLY A 421 -11.23 22.39 30.80
C GLY A 421 -10.74 23.60 29.99
N ASP A 422 -9.46 23.98 30.11
CA ASP A 422 -8.91 25.14 29.39
C ASP A 422 -8.74 24.84 27.89
N SER A 423 -9.78 25.19 27.13
CA SER A 423 -9.85 25.11 25.67
C SER A 423 -8.99 26.16 24.95
N SER A 424 -8.42 27.14 25.67
CA SER A 424 -7.53 28.16 25.09
C SER A 424 -6.10 27.65 24.82
N THR A 425 -5.77 26.42 25.22
CA THR A 425 -4.45 25.83 25.00
C THR A 425 -4.48 24.67 23.99
N ILE A 426 -3.36 24.50 23.28
CA ILE A 426 -3.10 23.38 22.37
C ILE A 426 -2.39 22.28 23.17
N PRO A 427 -3.03 21.14 23.47
CA PRO A 427 -2.36 20.02 24.09
C PRO A 427 -1.35 19.36 23.13
N VAL A 428 -0.13 19.16 23.64
CA VAL A 428 0.95 18.43 22.97
C VAL A 428 1.26 17.17 23.77
N ILE A 429 0.75 16.02 23.32
CA ILE A 429 0.98 14.72 23.95
C ILE A 429 2.32 14.17 23.48
N LEU A 430 3.27 14.06 24.40
CA LEU A 430 4.57 13.46 24.19
C LEU A 430 4.54 12.08 24.87
N THR A 431 4.67 11.00 24.10
CA THR A 431 4.60 9.63 24.67
C THR A 431 5.97 9.13 25.08
N ALA A 432 6.06 8.46 26.24
CA ALA A 432 7.28 7.81 26.69
C ALA A 432 7.69 6.67 25.75
N ARG A 433 8.96 6.25 25.79
CA ARG A 433 9.51 5.21 24.91
C ARG A 433 8.75 3.88 24.98
N ASP A 434 8.15 3.57 26.13
CA ASP A 434 7.41 2.34 26.37
C ASP A 434 5.91 2.43 26.06
N VAL A 435 5.52 3.42 25.24
CA VAL A 435 4.12 3.66 24.81
C VAL A 435 4.01 3.55 23.30
N LYS A 436 3.18 2.61 22.84
CA LYS A 436 2.81 2.43 21.44
C LYS A 436 1.62 3.35 21.11
N MET A 437 1.70 4.07 19.99
CA MET A 437 0.64 4.98 19.53
C MET A 437 0.11 4.53 18.16
N GLN A 438 -1.17 4.18 18.08
CA GLN A 438 -1.81 3.76 16.82
C GLN A 438 -1.74 4.88 15.77
N GLY A 439 -1.37 4.54 14.54
CA GLY A 439 -1.25 5.48 13.42
C GLY A 439 0.08 6.24 13.38
N LEU A 440 0.85 6.24 14.47
CA LEU A 440 2.28 6.51 14.42
C LEU A 440 3.04 5.21 14.09
N CYS A 441 4.33 5.34 13.82
CA CYS A 441 5.26 4.23 13.64
C CYS A 441 5.02 3.33 12.41
N PHE A 442 4.42 3.90 11.36
CA PHE A 442 4.34 3.25 10.03
C PHE A 442 4.63 4.22 8.89
N THR A 443 3.94 5.37 8.84
CA THR A 443 4.18 6.45 7.86
C THR A 443 4.33 7.83 8.49
N LYS A 444 4.28 7.91 9.83
CA LYS A 444 4.28 9.14 10.63
C LYS A 444 4.97 8.88 11.97
N CYS A 445 5.74 9.86 12.45
CA CYS A 445 6.39 9.85 13.77
C CYS A 445 5.72 10.81 14.77
N SER A 446 4.86 11.67 14.23
CA SER A 446 4.00 12.61 14.94
C SER A 446 2.76 12.85 14.10
N GLN A 447 1.72 13.41 14.73
CA GLN A 447 0.50 13.83 14.05
C GLN A 447 -0.10 15.04 14.75
N HIS A 448 -0.94 15.76 14.02
CA HIS A 448 -1.83 16.77 14.56
C HIS A 448 -3.26 16.52 14.10
N GLY A 449 -4.23 17.03 14.84
CA GLY A 449 -5.65 16.89 14.53
C GLY A 449 -6.54 17.76 15.42
N MET A 450 -7.85 17.52 15.34
CA MET A 450 -8.87 18.28 16.06
C MET A 450 -9.68 17.38 17.02
N LEU A 451 -9.82 17.79 18.29
CA LEU A 451 -10.72 17.18 19.26
C LEU A 451 -12.11 17.79 19.13
N GLY A 452 -13.14 16.96 19.06
CA GLY A 452 -14.53 17.43 18.90
C GLY A 452 -14.73 18.35 17.69
N GLY A 453 -13.82 18.31 16.70
CA GLY A 453 -13.78 19.23 15.57
C GLY A 453 -13.31 20.66 15.88
N ALA A 454 -12.98 21.00 17.13
CA ALA A 454 -12.81 22.40 17.57
C ALA A 454 -11.46 22.72 18.26
N GLN A 455 -10.90 21.82 19.08
CA GLN A 455 -9.61 22.08 19.76
C GLN A 455 -8.45 21.38 19.03
N PRO A 456 -7.44 22.09 18.51
CA PRO A 456 -6.28 21.47 17.88
C PRO A 456 -5.41 20.74 18.92
N TYR A 457 -4.80 19.63 18.53
CA TYR A 457 -3.86 18.87 19.35
C TYR A 457 -2.68 18.34 18.52
N ILE A 458 -1.57 18.05 19.20
CA ILE A 458 -0.38 17.43 18.62
C ILE A 458 -0.04 16.15 19.42
N VAL A 459 0.39 15.09 18.74
CA VAL A 459 0.95 13.88 19.35
C VAL A 459 2.34 13.61 18.75
N VAL A 460 3.31 13.34 19.61
CA VAL A 460 4.70 13.03 19.26
C VAL A 460 5.11 11.73 19.96
N GLY A 461 5.47 10.72 19.19
CA GLY A 461 5.98 9.46 19.72
C GLY A 461 7.46 9.56 20.08
N ASN A 462 7.89 8.92 21.17
CA ASN A 462 9.32 8.66 21.40
C ASN A 462 9.73 7.40 20.59
N PRO A 463 10.65 7.52 19.62
CA PRO A 463 11.04 6.41 18.74
C PRO A 463 12.07 5.45 19.35
N GLU A 464 12.55 5.66 20.59
CA GLU A 464 13.59 4.82 21.23
C GLU A 464 13.26 3.32 21.28
N SER A 465 11.98 2.92 21.22
CA SER A 465 11.57 1.52 21.23
C SER A 465 10.56 1.16 20.13
N GLU A 466 9.76 2.12 19.67
CA GLU A 466 8.85 1.94 18.53
C GLU A 466 9.49 2.53 17.26
N CYS A 467 9.84 1.66 16.30
CA CYS A 467 10.49 1.97 15.00
C CYS A 467 11.62 3.02 15.07
N PRO A 468 12.70 2.74 15.83
CA PRO A 468 13.84 3.64 15.96
C PRO A 468 14.48 3.98 14.62
N GLY A 469 14.61 3.05 13.66
CA GLY A 469 15.18 3.39 12.36
C GLY A 469 14.26 4.28 11.51
N SER A 470 12.95 4.08 11.55
CA SER A 470 11.99 4.85 10.76
C SER A 470 11.74 6.26 11.31
N CYS A 471 11.81 6.44 12.64
CA CYS A 471 11.42 7.68 13.30
C CYS A 471 12.52 8.37 14.13
N ALA A 472 13.68 7.75 14.33
CA ALA A 472 14.87 8.41 14.85
C ALA A 472 15.95 8.67 13.79
N TRP A 473 15.69 8.41 12.50
CA TRP A 473 16.56 8.89 11.43
C TRP A 473 16.63 10.44 11.45
N PRO A 474 17.83 11.06 11.35
CA PRO A 474 19.12 10.49 10.99
C PRO A 474 20.02 10.07 12.16
N PHE A 475 19.51 10.05 13.40
CA PHE A 475 20.26 9.65 14.60
C PHE A 475 20.32 8.14 14.84
N GLN A 476 19.50 7.38 14.12
CA GLN A 476 19.53 5.94 14.03
C GLN A 476 19.66 5.52 12.56
N LYS A 477 20.32 4.38 12.30
CA LYS A 477 20.29 3.75 10.98
C LYS A 477 18.84 3.38 10.61
N PRO A 478 18.36 3.70 9.40
CA PRO A 478 16.97 3.49 9.05
C PRO A 478 16.68 1.99 8.88
N ASP A 479 15.48 1.56 9.27
CA ASP A 479 15.08 0.14 9.21
C ASP A 479 14.98 -0.36 7.74
N LYS A 480 14.80 0.59 6.80
CA LYS A 480 14.56 0.38 5.37
C LYS A 480 15.11 1.57 4.58
N GLY A 481 15.50 1.34 3.32
CA GLY A 481 16.00 2.39 2.42
C GLY A 481 17.53 2.37 2.27
N PRO A 482 18.10 3.32 1.51
CA PRO A 482 19.52 3.33 1.21
C PRO A 482 20.39 3.49 2.47
N LEU A 483 21.58 2.88 2.42
CA LEU A 483 22.65 3.06 3.41
C LEU A 483 22.89 4.55 3.63
N SER A 484 22.69 5.00 4.87
CA SER A 484 22.77 6.41 5.25
C SER A 484 23.79 6.64 6.34
N ILE A 485 24.35 7.85 6.36
CA ILE A 485 25.25 8.31 7.41
C ILE A 485 24.39 8.65 8.63
N THR A 486 24.61 7.94 9.73
CA THR A 486 23.99 8.26 11.02
C THR A 486 24.70 9.46 11.63
N LEU A 487 23.94 10.48 12.01
CA LEU A 487 24.44 11.65 12.74
C LEU A 487 24.39 11.37 14.25
N ASN A 488 25.29 11.96 15.04
CA ASN A 488 25.12 11.95 16.48
C ASN A 488 24.00 12.94 16.89
N PRO A 489 23.16 12.61 17.88
CA PRO A 489 22.13 13.53 18.39
C PRO A 489 22.74 14.84 18.93
N PRO A 490 22.30 16.04 18.51
CA PRO A 490 22.94 17.31 18.89
C PRO A 490 22.75 17.70 20.35
N ASN A 491 21.84 17.06 21.10
CA ASN A 491 21.70 17.20 22.55
C ASN A 491 22.08 15.91 23.30
N GLY A 492 22.76 14.98 22.63
CA GLY A 492 23.28 13.74 23.21
C GLY A 492 22.23 12.70 23.58
N ASN A 493 20.98 12.84 23.12
CA ASN A 493 19.93 11.87 23.42
C ASN A 493 19.02 11.61 22.21
N LEU A 494 19.15 10.41 21.63
CA LEU A 494 18.46 9.96 20.42
C LEU A 494 16.95 10.21 20.46
N GLY A 495 16.27 9.81 21.56
CA GLY A 495 14.83 10.01 21.69
C GLY A 495 14.44 11.48 21.76
N ALA A 496 15.11 12.27 22.61
CA ALA A 496 14.81 13.70 22.76
C ALA A 496 15.04 14.50 21.45
N ASP A 497 16.15 14.24 20.76
CA ASP A 497 16.50 14.93 19.51
C ASP A 497 15.60 14.48 18.34
N ALA A 498 15.26 13.19 18.24
CA ALA A 498 14.30 12.70 17.25
C ALA A 498 12.87 13.22 17.50
N MET A 499 12.46 13.33 18.77
CA MET A 499 11.19 13.95 19.15
C MET A 499 11.14 15.44 18.78
N VAL A 500 12.26 16.17 18.76
CA VAL A 500 12.29 17.55 18.22
C VAL A 500 11.98 17.57 16.72
N ILE A 501 12.57 16.69 15.92
CA ILE A 501 12.28 16.59 14.47
C ILE A 501 10.78 16.32 14.25
N ALA A 502 10.25 15.33 14.96
CA ALA A 502 8.85 14.95 14.87
C ALA A 502 7.90 16.07 15.38
N PHE A 503 8.26 16.76 16.47
CA PHE A 503 7.46 17.86 17.01
C PHE A 503 7.48 19.10 16.11
N ALA A 504 8.65 19.52 15.62
CA ALA A 504 8.80 20.63 14.69
C ALA A 504 7.92 20.45 13.44
N ARG A 505 7.95 19.25 12.86
CA ARG A 505 7.08 18.85 11.75
C ARG A 505 5.60 19.03 12.09
N ALA A 506 5.12 18.40 13.17
CA ALA A 506 3.71 18.42 13.50
C ALA A 506 3.23 19.82 13.92
N LEU A 507 4.08 20.64 14.53
CA LEU A 507 3.79 22.04 14.85
C LEU A 507 3.63 22.89 13.57
N ALA A 508 4.54 22.76 12.60
CA ALA A 508 4.40 23.45 11.31
C ALA A 508 3.12 23.04 10.56
N GLU A 509 2.84 21.74 10.50
CA GLU A 509 1.63 21.22 9.85
C GLU A 509 0.35 21.64 10.61
N ALA A 510 0.36 21.67 11.95
CA ALA A 510 -0.76 22.13 12.78
C ALA A 510 -1.03 23.63 12.62
N VAL A 511 0.00 24.45 12.43
CA VAL A 511 -0.15 25.91 12.23
C VAL A 511 -0.67 26.22 10.82
N THR A 512 -0.12 25.56 9.80
CA THR A 512 -0.44 25.80 8.39
C THR A 512 -1.71 25.10 7.90
N ASN A 513 -2.19 24.05 8.58
CA ASN A 513 -3.32 23.24 8.10
C ASN A 513 -4.16 22.57 9.21
N PRO A 514 -4.51 23.25 10.33
CA PRO A 514 -5.11 22.62 11.52
C PRO A 514 -6.37 21.78 11.22
N TYR A 515 -7.27 22.31 10.38
CA TYR A 515 -8.55 21.67 10.02
C TYR A 515 -8.48 20.82 8.74
N LYS A 516 -7.28 20.57 8.19
CA LYS A 516 -7.07 19.92 6.87
C LYS A 516 -7.68 20.67 5.67
N THR A 517 -7.92 21.96 5.83
CA THR A 517 -8.49 22.90 4.83
C THR A 517 -7.63 24.14 4.59
N GLY A 518 -6.47 24.25 5.25
CA GLY A 518 -5.51 25.35 5.11
C GLY A 518 -4.56 25.11 3.95
N PHE A 519 -3.30 24.81 4.23
CA PHE A 519 -2.29 24.52 3.20
C PHE A 519 -2.05 23.03 2.98
N TYR A 520 -2.28 22.56 1.75
CA TYR A 520 -1.94 21.21 1.33
C TYR A 520 -1.76 21.08 -0.20
N GLN A 521 -1.19 19.97 -0.63
CA GLN A 521 -1.04 19.62 -2.05
C GLN A 521 -2.38 19.13 -2.61
N ASP A 522 -2.96 19.90 -3.53
CA ASP A 522 -4.11 19.43 -4.30
C ASP A 522 -3.72 18.23 -5.15
N LYS A 523 -4.42 17.11 -4.94
CA LYS A 523 -4.41 15.97 -5.84
C LYS A 523 -5.79 15.89 -6.48
N SER A 524 -5.85 16.35 -7.73
CA SER A 524 -7.03 16.22 -8.59
C SER A 524 -7.42 14.77 -8.88
N ASP A 525 -6.60 13.79 -8.45
CA ASP A 525 -6.94 12.38 -8.46
C ASP A 525 -6.19 11.63 -7.34
N LYS A 526 -6.88 10.66 -6.71
CA LYS A 526 -6.41 9.64 -5.74
C LYS A 526 -6.19 10.04 -4.26
N ALA A 527 -6.93 9.31 -3.40
CA ALA A 527 -6.70 8.92 -2.00
C ALA A 527 -6.27 10.01 -0.98
N ASN A 528 -6.97 10.05 0.17
CA ASN A 528 -6.81 10.95 1.34
C ASN A 528 -5.43 10.94 2.04
N LYS A 529 -4.33 11.08 1.31
CA LYS A 529 -3.00 11.40 1.85
C LYS A 529 -2.67 12.85 1.51
N THR A 530 -3.28 13.75 2.30
CA THR A 530 -2.96 15.18 2.35
C THR A 530 -1.46 15.35 2.57
N VAL A 531 -0.77 15.94 1.59
CA VAL A 531 0.63 16.35 1.75
C VAL A 531 0.60 17.81 2.24
N GLU A 532 1.06 18.01 3.45
CA GLU A 532 1.12 19.27 4.20
C GLU A 532 2.55 19.86 4.18
N ALA A 533 2.71 21.10 4.65
CA ALA A 533 3.93 21.92 4.56
C ALA A 533 5.26 21.20 4.84
N ALA A 534 5.38 20.51 5.99
CA ALA A 534 6.60 19.78 6.35
C ALA A 534 6.66 18.37 5.73
N SER A 535 5.51 17.78 5.38
CA SER A 535 5.46 16.46 4.73
C SER A 535 5.90 16.45 3.27
N ALA A 536 5.79 17.58 2.56
CA ALA A 536 6.36 17.76 1.24
C ALA A 536 7.89 17.59 1.23
N CYS A 537 8.54 17.85 2.38
CA CYS A 537 9.99 17.94 2.52
C CYS A 537 10.58 16.85 3.42
N TRP A 538 9.95 15.67 3.41
CA TRP A 538 10.42 14.51 4.19
C TRP A 538 11.88 14.19 3.90
N GLY A 539 12.66 13.97 4.96
CA GLY A 539 14.06 13.54 4.88
C GLY A 539 15.08 14.65 4.55
N ILE A 540 14.64 15.86 4.23
CA ILE A 540 15.52 16.98 3.89
C ILE A 540 15.87 17.75 5.18
N PHE A 541 17.16 17.85 5.51
CA PHE A 541 17.67 18.66 6.63
C PHE A 541 18.71 19.72 6.20
N GLY A 542 19.20 19.66 4.96
CA GLY A 542 20.22 20.57 4.43
C GLY A 542 20.24 20.58 2.91
N SER A 543 20.93 21.54 2.34
CA SER A 543 21.08 21.69 0.89
C SER A 543 21.73 20.44 0.27
N GLY A 544 21.19 20.00 -0.86
CA GLY A 544 21.64 18.79 -1.56
C GLY A 544 21.21 17.46 -0.92
N ALA A 545 20.19 17.43 -0.05
CA ALA A 545 19.63 16.19 0.47
C ALA A 545 19.03 15.29 -0.63
N PHE A 546 19.10 13.98 -0.40
CA PHE A 546 18.48 12.92 -1.22
C PHE A 546 18.25 11.68 -0.35
N ASP A 547 17.63 10.62 -0.88
CA ASP A 547 17.32 9.41 -0.11
C ASP A 547 18.58 8.83 0.56
N GLY A 548 18.59 8.79 1.90
CA GLY A 548 19.72 8.32 2.71
C GLY A 548 20.81 9.37 3.00
N TYR A 549 20.68 10.60 2.50
CA TYR A 549 21.58 11.71 2.82
C TYR A 549 20.80 12.93 3.29
N THR A 550 21.08 13.38 4.51
CA THR A 550 20.41 14.50 5.18
C THR A 550 20.51 15.85 4.44
N GLY A 551 21.41 15.95 3.47
CA GLY A 551 21.92 17.22 2.99
C GLY A 551 23.03 17.76 3.89
N LYS A 552 23.56 18.93 3.54
CA LYS A 552 24.62 19.60 4.31
C LYS A 552 24.11 20.01 5.70
N VAL A 553 24.67 19.39 6.73
CA VAL A 553 24.46 19.76 8.14
C VAL A 553 25.79 20.18 8.75
N ARG A 554 25.75 20.91 9.87
CA ARG A 554 26.94 21.18 10.67
C ARG A 554 27.16 20.06 11.67
N VAL A 555 28.43 19.86 12.02
CA VAL A 555 28.85 18.95 13.09
C VAL A 555 29.45 19.78 14.21
N ASP A 556 29.01 19.53 15.43
CA ASP A 556 29.55 20.14 16.63
C ASP A 556 30.93 19.53 16.96
N PRO A 557 32.03 20.30 17.01
CA PRO A 557 33.36 19.73 17.30
C PRO A 557 33.46 19.09 18.69
N ASP A 558 32.72 19.59 19.68
CA ASP A 558 32.82 19.11 21.07
C ASP A 558 32.02 17.82 21.33
N THR A 559 30.91 17.63 20.61
CA THR A 559 29.96 16.52 20.85
C THR A 559 29.83 15.56 19.66
N GLY A 560 30.36 15.93 18.49
CA GLY A 560 30.08 15.26 17.21
C GLY A 560 28.64 15.39 16.73
N GLY A 561 27.79 16.17 17.43
CA GLY A 561 26.36 16.29 17.17
C GLY A 561 26.04 16.94 15.83
N GLY A 562 25.17 16.31 15.03
CA GLY A 562 24.71 16.85 13.75
C GLY A 562 23.55 17.82 13.92
N PHE A 563 23.67 19.05 13.42
CA PHE A 563 22.68 20.12 13.59
C PHE A 563 22.57 21.04 12.38
N ASN A 564 21.45 21.73 12.24
CA ASN A 564 21.24 22.75 11.21
C ASN A 564 20.72 24.10 11.74
N GLY A 565 20.30 24.19 13.01
CA GLY A 565 19.88 25.45 13.63
C GLY A 565 20.44 25.64 15.03
N HIS A 566 20.85 26.87 15.35
CA HIS A 566 21.16 27.30 16.72
C HIS A 566 19.91 27.86 17.40
N GLY A 567 19.73 27.49 18.66
CA GLY A 567 18.62 27.92 19.50
C GLY A 567 19.06 28.68 20.74
N SER A 568 18.13 28.86 21.68
CA SER A 568 18.36 29.61 22.91
C SER A 568 19.52 29.02 23.73
N ARG A 569 20.30 29.89 24.37
CA ARG A 569 21.42 29.52 25.27
C ARG A 569 22.45 28.58 24.62
N GLY A 570 22.71 28.74 23.31
CA GLY A 570 23.71 27.96 22.58
C GLY A 570 23.31 26.52 22.27
N ARG A 571 22.04 26.15 22.48
CA ARG A 571 21.52 24.83 22.09
C ARG A 571 21.59 24.64 20.57
N LYS A 572 21.82 23.40 20.15
CA LYS A 572 21.92 23.00 18.74
C LYS A 572 20.78 22.04 18.44
N PHE A 573 20.13 22.21 17.29
CA PHE A 573 18.99 21.41 16.87
C PHE A 573 19.13 20.99 15.41
N LEU A 574 18.60 19.81 15.10
CA LEU A 574 18.34 19.38 13.73
C LEU A 574 16.83 19.46 13.48
N ILE A 575 16.43 20.26 12.50
CA ILE A 575 15.03 20.60 12.23
C ILE A 575 14.75 20.28 10.76
N PRO A 576 13.63 19.60 10.42
CA PRO A 576 13.34 19.24 9.03
C PRO A 576 13.06 20.48 8.18
N ALA A 577 13.37 20.37 6.89
CA ALA A 577 12.93 21.35 5.90
C ALA A 577 11.41 21.48 5.89
N VAL A 578 10.94 22.66 5.46
CA VAL A 578 9.52 22.97 5.27
C VAL A 578 9.34 23.50 3.85
N TRP A 579 8.18 23.26 3.24
CA TRP A 579 7.85 23.91 1.98
C TRP A 579 7.83 25.43 2.21
N ASN A 580 8.49 26.18 1.34
CA ASN A 580 8.43 27.64 1.35
C ASN A 580 7.41 28.09 0.29
N PRO A 581 6.26 28.65 0.68
CA PRO A 581 5.20 29.00 -0.25
C PRO A 581 5.55 30.22 -1.14
N LYS A 582 6.60 30.97 -0.81
CA LYS A 582 7.11 32.07 -1.64
C LYS A 582 8.05 31.59 -2.75
N THR A 583 8.79 30.50 -2.53
CA THR A 583 9.74 29.94 -3.52
C THR A 583 9.25 28.68 -4.22
N ASN A 584 8.12 28.10 -3.77
CA ASN A 584 7.58 26.82 -4.26
C ASN A 584 8.62 25.69 -4.24
N SER A 585 9.36 25.59 -3.14
CA SER A 585 10.41 24.59 -2.96
C SER A 585 10.60 24.24 -1.48
N CYS A 586 11.23 23.11 -1.20
CA CYS A 586 11.64 22.76 0.15
C CYS A 586 12.81 23.64 0.61
N TRP A 587 12.60 24.37 1.70
CA TRP A 587 13.57 25.27 2.29
C TRP A 587 14.14 24.70 3.59
N THR A 588 15.41 24.97 3.83
CA THR A 588 16.17 24.56 5.02
C THR A 588 17.16 25.66 5.40
N LEU A 589 17.71 25.55 6.62
CA LEU A 589 18.62 26.51 7.23
C LEU A 589 20.03 26.54 6.61
N LEU A 590 20.43 25.51 5.84
CA LEU A 590 21.80 25.27 5.30
C LEU A 590 21.79 24.73 3.87
#